data_AF-F2RVC8-F1
#
_entry.id   AF-F2RVC8-F1
#
_cell.length_a   1.000
_cell.length_b   1.000
_cell.length_c   1.000
_cell.angle_alpha   90.00
_cell.angle_beta   90.00
_cell.angle_gamma   90.00
#
_symmetry.space_group_name_H-M   'P 1'
#
loop_
_entity.id
_entity.type
_entity.pdbx_description
1 polymer ?
#
loop_
_entity_poly.entity_id
_entity_poly.type
_entity_poly.pdbx_seq_one_letter_code
_entity_poly.pdbx_strand_id
1 'polypeptide(L)'
;EFEAIWRENERTGVPRSVLSDTLSVAITQLDEELQKSELWDNIPLRKATLKDALPKLLIEKIGLETLLERIPDNYLRSIFGSYLASRFVYEYGPNPSQFAFFDFMGKRMPKEEI
;
A
#
# COMPACT_ATOMS: atom_id res chain seq x y z
N GLU A 1 -5.15 9.86 4.06
CA GLU A 1 -5.10 11.06 3.23
C GLU A 1 -5.25 12.36 4.02
N PHE A 2 -6.42 12.66 4.59
CA PHE A 2 -6.68 13.92 5.31
C PHE A 2 -5.58 14.30 6.32
N GLU A 3 -5.25 13.39 7.24
CA GLU A 3 -4.19 13.62 8.25
C GLU A 3 -2.80 13.86 7.62
N ALA A 4 -2.51 13.21 6.50
CA ALA A 4 -1.23 13.39 5.79
C ALA A 4 -1.16 14.80 5.18
N ILE A 5 -2.23 15.25 4.51
CA ILE A 5 -2.33 16.59 3.96
C ILE A 5 -2.22 17.64 5.08
N TRP A 6 -2.91 17.40 6.20
CA TRP A 6 -2.89 18.31 7.34
C TRP A 6 -1.48 18.48 7.92
N ARG A 7 -0.83 17.35 8.24
CA ARG A 7 0.55 17.31 8.77
C ARG A 7 1.55 17.97 7.84
N GLU A 8 1.48 17.69 6.53
CA GLU A 8 2.42 18.29 5.57
C GLU A 8 2.17 19.79 5.38
N ASN A 9 0.91 20.24 5.45
CA ASN A 9 0.58 21.66 5.40
C ASN A 9 1.16 22.42 6.61
N GLU A 10 1.01 21.87 7.82
CA GLU A 10 1.59 22.45 9.04
C GLU A 10 3.13 22.50 9.00
N ARG A 11 3.77 21.46 8.43
CA ARG A 11 5.23 21.35 8.35
C ARG A 11 5.86 22.28 7.30
N THR A 12 5.21 22.45 6.16
CA THR A 12 5.81 23.10 4.97
C THR A 12 5.17 24.42 4.58
N GLY A 13 3.94 24.69 5.02
CA GLY A 13 3.13 25.82 4.57
C GLY A 13 2.58 25.69 3.15
N VAL A 14 2.85 24.59 2.43
CA VAL A 14 2.38 24.38 1.06
C VAL A 14 0.85 24.25 1.02
N PRO A 15 0.14 24.85 0.05
CA PRO A 15 -1.31 24.75 -0.04
C PRO A 15 -1.81 23.30 -0.08
N ARG A 16 -2.92 23.02 0.62
CA ARG A 16 -3.51 21.68 0.73
C ARG A 16 -3.86 21.06 -0.63
N SER A 17 -4.29 21.86 -1.60
CA SER A 17 -4.57 21.39 -2.97
C SER A 17 -3.31 20.82 -3.64
N VAL A 18 -2.19 21.56 -3.55
CA VAL A 18 -0.89 21.13 -4.10
C VAL A 18 -0.38 19.88 -3.38
N LEU A 19 -0.58 19.78 -2.06
CA LEU A 19 -0.21 18.59 -1.29
C LEU A 19 -1.04 17.37 -1.70
N SER A 20 -2.34 17.54 -1.96
CA SER A 20 -3.21 16.47 -2.46
C SER A 20 -2.68 15.90 -3.79
N ASP A 21 -2.31 16.78 -4.73
CA ASP A 21 -1.76 16.37 -6.02
C ASP A 21 -0.40 15.67 -5.83
N THR A 22 0.46 16.22 -4.97
CA THR A 22 1.80 15.67 -4.70
C THR A 22 1.71 14.27 -4.10
N LEU A 23 0.83 14.07 -3.11
CA LEU A 23 0.61 12.75 -2.51
C LEU A 23 0.04 11.76 -3.53
N SER A 24 -0.91 12.20 -4.36
CA SER A 24 -1.50 11.34 -5.40
C SER A 24 -0.47 10.86 -6.41
N VAL A 25 0.43 11.74 -6.86
CA VAL A 25 1.55 11.39 -7.75
C VAL A 25 2.49 10.40 -7.08
N ALA A 26 2.91 10.67 -5.83
CA ALA A 26 3.80 9.77 -5.09
C ALA A 26 3.18 8.37 -4.88
N ILE A 27 1.88 8.28 -4.59
CA ILE A 27 1.16 7.01 -4.45
C ILE A 27 1.15 6.25 -5.77
N THR A 28 0.81 6.93 -6.87
CA THR A 28 0.71 6.30 -8.19
C THR A 28 2.06 5.77 -8.65
N GLN A 29 3.13 6.55 -8.47
CA GLN A 29 4.50 6.12 -8.82
C GLN A 29 4.94 4.89 -8.03
N LEU A 30 4.76 4.92 -6.71
CA LEU A 30 5.13 3.79 -5.86
C LEU A 30 4.25 2.55 -6.13
N ASP A 31 2.95 2.73 -6.39
CA ASP A 31 2.04 1.63 -6.78
C ASP A 31 2.56 0.93 -8.04
N GLU A 32 2.90 1.68 -9.09
CA GLU A 32 3.44 1.11 -10.33
C GLU A 32 4.75 0.34 -10.13
N GLU A 33 5.63 0.82 -9.23
CA GLU A 33 6.86 0.12 -8.86
C GLU A 33 6.56 -1.19 -8.11
N LEU A 34 5.65 -1.14 -7.14
CA LEU A 34 5.27 -2.31 -6.33
C LEU A 34 4.60 -3.40 -7.15
N GLN A 35 3.74 -3.05 -8.11
CA GLN A 35 3.10 -3.99 -9.02
C GLN A 35 4.11 -4.83 -9.82
N LYS A 36 5.28 -4.25 -10.12
CA LYS A 36 6.38 -4.86 -10.90
C LYS A 36 7.47 -5.48 -10.02
N SER A 37 7.41 -5.27 -8.71
CA SER A 37 8.44 -5.72 -7.77
C SER A 37 8.33 -7.22 -7.44
N GLU A 38 9.45 -7.81 -7.04
CA GLU A 38 9.51 -9.20 -6.53
C GLU A 38 8.81 -9.37 -5.17
N LEU A 39 8.39 -8.28 -4.51
CA LEU A 39 7.59 -8.35 -3.28
C LEU A 39 6.25 -9.06 -3.51
N TRP A 40 5.71 -8.99 -4.73
CA TRP A 40 4.51 -9.72 -5.12
C TRP A 40 4.67 -11.24 -5.03
N ASP A 41 5.88 -11.74 -5.26
CA ASP A 41 6.17 -13.18 -5.29
C ASP A 41 6.29 -13.77 -3.88
N ASN A 42 6.41 -12.91 -2.86
CA ASN A 42 6.31 -13.31 -1.46
C ASN A 42 4.84 -13.64 -1.11
N ILE A 43 4.47 -14.91 -1.24
CA ILE A 43 3.09 -15.38 -1.03
C ILE A 43 2.54 -15.01 0.36
N PRO A 44 3.27 -15.21 1.47
CA PRO A 44 2.79 -14.80 2.79
C PRO A 44 2.47 -13.30 2.89
N LEU A 45 3.38 -12.43 2.43
CA LEU A 45 3.18 -10.98 2.40
C LEU A 45 2.00 -10.60 1.50
N ARG A 46 1.94 -11.17 0.31
CA ARG A 46 0.86 -10.95 -0.66
C ARG A 46 -0.49 -11.29 -0.07
N LYS A 47 -0.63 -12.48 0.55
CA LYS A 47 -1.89 -12.92 1.16
C LYS A 47 -2.28 -12.04 2.34
N ALA A 48 -1.34 -11.69 3.21
CA ALA A 48 -1.60 -10.80 4.34
C ALA A 48 -2.08 -9.41 3.86
N THR A 49 -1.38 -8.83 2.89
CA THR A 49 -1.72 -7.53 2.32
C THR A 49 -3.09 -7.54 1.63
N LEU A 50 -3.37 -8.55 0.80
CA LEU A 50 -4.66 -8.66 0.10
C LEU A 50 -5.82 -8.95 1.06
N LYS A 51 -5.58 -9.68 2.15
CA LYS A 51 -6.59 -9.88 3.19
C LYS A 51 -6.99 -8.56 3.86
N ASP A 52 -6.03 -7.65 4.07
CA ASP A 52 -6.29 -6.35 4.66
C ASP A 52 -6.86 -5.34 3.65
N ALA A 53 -6.56 -5.51 2.36
CA ALA A 53 -7.00 -4.64 1.28
C ALA A 53 -8.40 -4.97 0.77
N LEU A 54 -8.76 -6.26 0.69
CA LEU A 54 -10.04 -6.71 0.15
C LEU A 54 -11.18 -6.52 1.17
N PRO A 55 -12.42 -6.27 0.70
CA PRO A 55 -13.57 -6.11 1.59
C PRO A 55 -13.82 -7.36 2.47
N LYS A 56 -13.86 -7.16 3.79
CA LYS A 56 -14.08 -8.25 4.77
C LYS A 56 -15.30 -9.10 4.47
N LEU A 57 -16.40 -8.46 4.06
CA LEU A 57 -17.64 -9.16 3.70
C LEU A 57 -17.46 -10.16 2.55
N LEU A 58 -16.65 -9.82 1.54
CA LEU A 58 -16.36 -10.74 0.44
C LEU A 58 -15.49 -11.90 0.90
N ILE A 59 -14.49 -11.63 1.74
CA ILE A 59 -13.63 -12.66 2.31
C ILE A 59 -14.47 -13.63 3.16
N GLU A 60 -15.37 -13.13 3.99
CA GLU A 60 -16.24 -13.94 4.86
C GLU A 60 -17.23 -14.80 4.07
N LYS A 61 -17.73 -14.31 2.93
CA LYS A 61 -18.73 -15.03 2.12
C LYS A 61 -18.13 -16.01 1.11
N ILE A 62 -16.96 -15.70 0.56
CA ILE A 62 -16.39 -16.41 -0.60
C ILE A 62 -15.08 -17.13 -0.24
N GLY A 63 -14.36 -16.63 0.78
CA GLY A 63 -13.03 -17.09 1.16
C GLY A 63 -11.91 -16.37 0.40
N LEU A 64 -10.78 -16.15 1.06
CA LEU A 64 -9.63 -15.44 0.46
C LEU A 64 -9.07 -16.19 -0.75
N GLU A 65 -8.80 -17.49 -0.62
CA GLU A 65 -8.21 -18.30 -1.70
C GLU A 65 -9.06 -18.27 -2.97
N THR A 66 -10.38 -18.47 -2.83
CA THR A 66 -11.34 -18.38 -3.94
C THR A 66 -11.33 -17.01 -4.62
N LEU A 67 -11.18 -15.93 -3.85
CA LEU A 67 -11.07 -14.58 -4.42
C LEU A 67 -9.77 -14.42 -5.22
N LEU A 68 -8.65 -14.91 -4.69
CA LEU A 68 -7.36 -14.86 -5.37
C LEU A 68 -7.33 -15.69 -6.67
N GLU A 69 -8.08 -16.78 -6.73
CA GLU A 69 -8.23 -17.59 -7.95
C GLU A 69 -9.13 -16.93 -9.00
N ARG A 70 -10.16 -16.18 -8.58
CA ARG A 70 -11.17 -15.58 -9.47
C ARG A 70 -10.78 -14.21 -10.00
N ILE A 71 -10.06 -13.43 -9.22
CA ILE A 71 -9.67 -12.07 -9.61
C ILE A 71 -8.43 -12.18 -10.51
N PRO A 72 -8.41 -11.52 -11.68
CA PRO A 72 -7.24 -11.59 -12.56
C PRO A 72 -6.00 -10.99 -11.88
N ASP A 73 -4.83 -11.58 -12.15
CA ASP A 73 -3.56 -11.27 -11.47
C ASP A 73 -3.20 -9.78 -11.52
N ASN A 74 -3.43 -9.11 -12.66
CA ASN A 74 -3.16 -7.68 -12.81
C ASN A 74 -3.98 -6.82 -11.82
N TYR A 75 -5.25 -7.16 -11.58
CA TYR A 75 -6.07 -6.45 -10.60
C TYR A 75 -5.58 -6.69 -9.18
N LEU A 76 -5.19 -7.93 -8.85
CA LEU A 76 -4.66 -8.22 -7.52
C LEU A 76 -3.34 -7.49 -7.28
N ARG A 77 -2.46 -7.39 -8.29
CA ARG A 77 -1.25 -6.58 -8.24
C ARG A 77 -1.57 -5.11 -8.00
N SER A 78 -2.52 -4.53 -8.73
CA SER A 78 -2.92 -3.13 -8.52
C SER A 78 -3.52 -2.87 -7.13
N ILE A 79 -4.31 -3.81 -6.59
CA ILE A 79 -4.83 -3.71 -5.21
C ILE A 79 -3.68 -3.78 -4.20
N PHE A 80 -2.74 -4.69 -4.41
CA PHE A 80 -1.56 -4.85 -3.56
C PHE A 80 -0.68 -3.59 -3.54
N GLY A 81 -0.31 -3.09 -4.72
CA GLY A 81 0.53 -1.91 -4.87
C GLY A 81 -0.15 -0.67 -4.30
N SER A 82 -1.39 -0.38 -4.70
CA SER A 82 -2.13 0.80 -4.23
C SER A 82 -2.36 0.78 -2.72
N TYR A 83 -2.63 -0.39 -2.13
CA TYR A 83 -2.80 -0.53 -0.68
C TYR A 83 -1.51 -0.20 0.07
N LEU A 84 -0.37 -0.78 -0.33
CA LEU A 84 0.91 -0.51 0.34
C LEU A 84 1.38 0.92 0.09
N ALA A 85 1.31 1.40 -1.16
CA ALA A 85 1.75 2.73 -1.54
C ALA A 85 0.98 3.82 -0.80
N SER A 86 -0.35 3.76 -0.80
CA SER A 86 -1.18 4.75 -0.12
C SER A 86 -0.92 4.80 1.39
N ARG A 87 -0.80 3.64 2.05
CA ARG A 87 -0.51 3.58 3.49
C ARG A 87 0.87 4.12 3.81
N PHE A 88 1.87 3.79 3.00
CA PHE A 88 3.22 4.29 3.18
C PHE A 88 3.29 5.81 2.97
N VAL A 89 2.78 6.33 1.85
CA VAL A 89 2.83 7.77 1.54
C VAL A 89 2.00 8.59 2.54
N TYR A 90 0.86 8.08 3.01
CA TYR A 90 0.11 8.77 4.06
C TYR A 90 0.82 8.76 5.43
N GLU A 91 1.60 7.73 5.74
CA GLU A 91 2.34 7.64 7.00
C GLU A 91 3.62 8.49 6.96
N TYR A 92 4.41 8.42 5.88
CA TYR A 92 5.75 9.01 5.78
C TYR A 92 5.82 10.28 4.92
N GLY A 93 4.73 10.67 4.27
CA GLY A 93 4.67 11.84 3.39
C GLY A 93 5.06 11.54 1.94
N PRO A 94 5.11 12.57 1.08
CA PRO A 94 5.29 12.41 -0.38
C PRO A 94 6.72 12.09 -0.81
N ASN A 95 7.73 12.36 0.02
CA ASN A 95 9.14 12.13 -0.28
C ASN A 95 9.83 11.26 0.79
N PRO A 96 9.37 10.02 0.99
CA PRO A 96 9.92 9.14 2.02
C PRO A 96 11.25 8.51 1.57
N SER A 97 12.10 8.14 2.54
CA SER A 97 13.37 7.48 2.23
C SER A 97 13.20 5.98 1.95
N GLN A 98 14.14 5.38 1.23
CA GLN A 98 14.17 3.93 1.00
C GLN A 98 14.25 3.13 2.32
N PHE A 99 14.98 3.66 3.31
CA PHE A 99 15.03 3.08 4.65
C PHE A 99 13.67 3.12 5.35
N ALA A 100 12.91 4.22 5.19
CA ALA A 100 11.55 4.29 5.72
C ALA A 100 10.64 3.23 5.08
N PHE A 101 10.81 2.98 3.78
CA PHE A 101 10.07 1.92 3.10
C PHE A 101 10.46 0.53 3.61
N PHE A 102 11.76 0.28 3.81
CA PHE A 102 12.25 -0.96 4.40
C PHE A 102 11.66 -1.20 5.80
N ASP A 103 11.68 -0.20 6.68
CA ASP A 103 11.11 -0.30 8.02
C ASP A 103 9.59 -0.53 7.99
N PHE A 104 8.89 0.16 7.08
CA PHE A 104 7.45 -0.01 6.85
C PHE A 104 7.10 -1.44 6.42
N MET A 105 7.93 -2.04 5.56
CA MET A 105 7.76 -3.43 5.11
C MET A 105 8.16 -4.41 6.20
N GLY A 106 9.23 -4.17 6.96
CA GLY A 106 9.67 -5.03 8.06
C GLY A 106 8.60 -5.23 9.13
N LYS A 107 7.75 -4.22 9.38
CA LYS A 107 6.57 -4.34 10.27
C LYS A 107 5.45 -5.23 9.72
N ARG A 108 5.40 -5.46 8.41
CA ARG A 108 4.35 -6.21 7.69
C ARG A 108 4.80 -7.58 7.20
N MET A 109 6.11 -7.81 7.13
CA MET A 109 6.62 -9.13 6.83
C MET A 109 6.14 -10.09 7.92
N PRO A 110 5.51 -11.22 7.54
CA PRO A 110 5.16 -12.23 8.52
C PRO A 110 6.44 -12.69 9.21
N LYS A 111 6.41 -12.74 10.54
CA LYS A 111 7.51 -13.28 11.31
C LYS A 111 7.58 -14.79 10.99
N GLU A 112 8.73 -15.27 10.57
CA GLU A 112 8.98 -16.71 10.55
C GLU A 112 8.87 -17.20 12.00
N GLU A 113 7.82 -17.97 12.30
CA GLU A 113 7.80 -18.81 13.50
C GLU A 113 8.78 -19.96 13.22
N ILE A 114 9.95 -19.88 13.85
CA ILE A 114 10.97 -20.94 13.90
C ILE A 114 10.49 -22.03 14.86
#